data_AF-A0A2E2KI22-F1
#
_entry.id   AF-A0A2E2KI22-F1
#
_cell.length_a   1.000
_cell.length_b   1.000
_cell.length_c   1.000
_cell.angle_alpha   90.00
_cell.angle_beta   90.00
_cell.angle_gamma   90.00
#
_symmetry.space_group_name_H-M   'P 1'
#
loop_
_entity.id
_entity.type
_entity.pdbx_description
1 polymer ?
#
loop_
_entity_poly.entity_id
_entity_poly.type
_entity_poly.pdbx_seq_one_letter_code
_entity_poly.pdbx_strand_id
1 'polypeptide(L)' 'MINKIVLASGNKGKLKEFNHVLKDLHVEVIPQSEFNVIDAEETGLSFVENAILKARHAATETGFAALADDSGLEVDALDG' A
#
# COMPACT_ATOMS: atom_id res chain seq x y z
N MET A 1 17.36 6.77 13.52
CA MET A 1 17.40 5.88 12.33
C MET A 1 16.23 6.26 11.44
N ILE A 2 16.39 6.25 10.12
CA ILE A 2 15.25 6.40 9.19
C ILE A 2 14.60 5.03 9.05
N ASN A 3 13.30 4.95 9.30
CA ASN A 3 12.54 3.71 9.12
C ASN A 3 12.06 3.63 7.68
N LYS A 4 12.32 2.51 7.02
CA LYS A 4 11.85 2.25 5.66
C LYS A 4 10.55 1.46 5.72
N ILE A 5 9.54 1.93 4.99
CA ILE A 5 8.27 1.23 4.80
C ILE A 5 8.03 1.08 3.30
N VAL A 6 7.67 -0.12 2.88
CA VAL A 6 7.31 -0.40 1.48
C VAL A 6 5.87 0.01 1.23
N LEU A 7 5.62 0.79 0.19
CA LEU A 7 4.27 1.06 -0.32
C LEU A 7 3.91 0.00 -1.35
N ALA A 8 2.90 -0.81 -1.03
CA ALA A 8 2.36 -1.87 -1.88
C ALA A 8 1.43 -1.30 -2.96
N SER A 9 1.95 -0.38 -3.78
CA SER A 9 1.24 0.24 -4.89
C SER A 9 2.22 0.76 -5.94
N GLY A 10 1.87 0.60 -7.22
CA GLY A 10 2.57 1.26 -8.33
C GLY A 10 2.19 2.74 -8.54
N ASN A 11 1.26 3.29 -7.75
CA ASN A 11 0.74 4.64 -7.95
C ASN A 11 1.73 5.71 -7.45
N LYS A 12 2.36 6.42 -8.40
CA LYS A 12 3.31 7.52 -8.12
C LYS A 12 2.70 8.70 -7.36
N GLY A 13 1.40 8.95 -7.49
CA GLY A 13 0.67 9.96 -6.73
C GLY A 13 0.62 9.61 -5.25
N LYS A 14 0.16 8.38 -4.94
CA LYS A 14 0.12 7.86 -3.56
C LYS A 14 1.51 7.88 -2.91
N LEU A 15 2.55 7.50 -3.65
CA LEU A 15 3.93 7.56 -3.14
C LEU A 15 4.33 8.97 -2.69
N LYS A 16 3.96 10.01 -3.46
CA LYS A 16 4.24 11.40 -3.09
C LYS A 16 3.42 11.84 -1.89
N GLU A 17 2.15 11.47 -1.83
CA GLU A 17 1.25 11.80 -0.72
C GLU A 17 1.73 11.17 0.59
N PHE A 18 2.05 9.87 0.60
CA PHE A 18 2.55 9.19 1.80
C PHE A 18 3.91 9.71 2.24
N ASN A 19 4.85 9.96 1.32
CA ASN A 19 6.13 10.59 1.67
C ASN A 19 5.94 11.99 2.25
N HIS A 20 4.94 12.75 1.79
CA HIS A 20 4.62 14.05 2.35
C HIS A 20 4.04 13.95 3.76
N VAL A 21 3.04 13.08 3.97
CA VAL A 21 2.36 12.90 5.26
C VAL A 21 3.29 12.33 6.34
N LEU A 22 4.20 11.43 5.97
CA LEU A 22 5.07 10.73 6.92
C LEU A 22 6.44 11.39 7.12
N LYS A 23 6.69 12.52 6.45
CA LYS A 23 7.99 13.22 6.45
C LYS A 23 8.52 13.51 7.85
N ASP A 24 7.66 14.00 8.75
CA ASP A 24 8.08 14.42 10.11
C ASP A 24 8.30 13.24 11.07
N LEU A 25 7.88 12.04 10.67
CA LEU A 25 8.06 10.81 11.45
C LEU A 25 9.37 10.09 11.16
N HIS A 26 10.25 10.67 10.34
CA HIS A 26 11.51 10.05 9.90
C HIS A 26 11.29 8.68 9.22
N VAL A 27 10.19 8.56 8.48
CA VAL A 27 9.84 7.39 7.68
C VAL A 27 10.07 7.71 6.21
N GLU A 28 10.80 6.83 5.53
CA GLU A 28 10.96 6.84 4.08
C GLU A 28 10.01 5.81 3.47
N VAL A 29 9.15 6.25 2.55
CA VAL A 29 8.20 5.37 1.86
C VAL A 29 8.76 5.01 0.50
N ILE A 30 8.99 3.71 0.28
CA ILE A 30 9.64 3.16 -0.91
C ILE A 30 8.63 2.34 -1.70
N PRO A 31 8.48 2.53 -3.02
CA PRO A 31 7.51 1.75 -3.80
C PRO A 31 7.96 0.28 -3.95
N GLN A 32 7.01 -0.65 -3.91
CA GLN A 32 7.29 -2.10 -4.04
C GLN A 32 8.03 -2.47 -5.34
N SER A 33 7.88 -1.65 -6.39
CA SER A 33 8.56 -1.83 -7.68
C SER A 33 10.09 -1.77 -7.58
N GLU A 34 10.65 -1.08 -6.57
CA GLU A 34 12.11 -1.07 -6.36
C GLU A 34 12.67 -2.45 -5.96
N PHE A 35 11.81 -3.33 -5.46
CA PHE A 35 12.15 -4.69 -5.05
C PHE A 35 11.76 -5.74 -6.10
N ASN A 36 11.29 -5.31 -7.28
CA ASN A 36 10.71 -6.19 -8.32
C ASN A 36 9.51 -7.02 -7.83
N VAL A 37 8.81 -6.53 -6.81
CA VAL A 37 7.57 -7.15 -6.31
C VAL A 37 6.44 -6.85 -7.29
N ILE A 38 5.75 -7.90 -7.69
CA ILE A 38 4.56 -7.79 -8.55
C ILE A 38 3.33 -7.42 -7.72
N ASP A 39 2.28 -6.97 -8.39
CA ASP A 39 1.03 -6.67 -7.70
C ASP A 39 0.40 -7.93 -7.13
N ALA A 40 -0.13 -7.82 -5.90
CA ALA A 40 -0.83 -8.92 -5.24
C ALA A 40 -2.18 -9.17 -5.91
N GLU A 41 -2.67 -10.41 -5.83
CA GLU A 41 -4.05 -10.72 -6.21
C GLU A 41 -5.04 -10.18 -5.17
N GLU A 42 -6.03 -9.41 -5.63
CA GLU A 42 -7.04 -8.77 -4.80
C GLU A 42 -8.31 -9.64 -4.77
N THR A 43 -8.28 -10.66 -3.93
CA THR A 43 -9.37 -11.66 -3.80
C THR A 43 -10.34 -11.36 -2.66
N GLY A 44 -10.13 -10.27 -1.93
CA GLY A 44 -11.02 -9.82 -0.86
C GLY A 44 -12.34 -9.29 -1.39
N LEU A 45 -13.37 -9.29 -0.53
CA LEU A 45 -14.70 -8.77 -0.85
C LEU A 45 -14.92 -7.35 -0.30
N SER A 46 -13.91 -6.79 0.33
CA SER A 46 -13.92 -5.45 0.91
C SER A 46 -12.58 -4.75 0.72
N PHE A 47 -12.59 -3.42 0.75
CA PHE A 47 -11.36 -2.61 0.62
C PHE A 47 -10.32 -2.97 1.70
N VAL A 48 -10.77 -3.19 2.94
CA VAL A 48 -9.86 -3.55 4.04
C VAL A 48 -9.16 -4.89 3.80
N GLU A 49 -9.85 -5.89 3.25
CA GLU A 49 -9.24 -7.18 2.94
C GLU A 49 -8.19 -7.04 1.84
N ASN A 50 -8.50 -6.32 0.76
CA ASN A 50 -7.56 -6.10 -0.35
C ASN A 50 -6.35 -5.25 0.08
N ALA A 51 -6.54 -4.22 0.89
CA ALA A 51 -5.44 -3.45 1.46
C ALA A 51 -4.52 -4.36 2.30
N ILE A 52 -5.09 -5.21 3.15
CA ILE A 52 -4.32 -6.17 3.95
C ILE A 52 -3.58 -7.18 3.07
N LEU A 53 -4.22 -7.71 2.01
CA LEU A 53 -3.59 -8.65 1.06
C LEU A 53 -2.37 -8.02 0.38
N LYS A 54 -2.52 -6.80 -0.16
CA LYS A 54 -1.43 -6.04 -0.78
C LYS A 54 -0.28 -5.79 0.18
N ALA A 55 -0.57 -5.29 1.38
CA ALA A 55 0.46 -5.02 2.39
C ALA A 55 1.20 -6.29 2.79
N ARG A 56 0.47 -7.39 3.03
CA ARG A 56 1.07 -8.67 3.43
C ARG A 56 1.96 -9.25 2.32
N HIS A 57 1.53 -9.17 1.07
CA HIS A 57 2.33 -9.64 -0.06
C HIS A 57 3.66 -8.87 -0.14
N ALA A 58 3.60 -7.54 -0.17
CA ALA A 58 4.81 -6.71 -0.22
C ALA A 58 5.72 -6.92 0.99
N ALA A 59 5.17 -7.05 2.20
CA ALA A 59 5.97 -7.34 3.40
C ALA A 59 6.67 -8.70 3.31
N THR A 60 5.98 -9.72 2.77
CA THR A 60 6.52 -11.08 2.63
C THR A 60 7.67 -11.12 1.63
N GLU A 61 7.49 -10.48 0.47
CA GLU A 61 8.49 -10.49 -0.61
C GLU A 61 9.71 -9.61 -0.30
N THR A 62 9.52 -8.50 0.41
CA THR A 62 10.62 -7.54 0.68
C THR A 62 11.31 -7.74 2.02
N GLY A 63 10.64 -8.37 3.00
CA GLY A 63 11.12 -8.47 4.38
C GLY A 63 11.03 -7.16 5.19
N PHE A 64 10.45 -6.10 4.62
CA PHE A 64 10.23 -4.82 5.30
C PHE A 64 8.78 -4.72 5.81
N ALA A 65 8.54 -3.79 6.74
CA ALA A 65 7.19 -3.34 7.03
C ALA A 65 6.58 -2.73 5.76
N ALA A 66 5.30 -3.00 5.52
CA ALA A 66 4.60 -2.51 4.33
C ALA A 66 3.30 -1.80 4.68
N LEU A 67 2.97 -0.80 3.85
CA LEU A 67 1.73 -0.06 3.86
C LEU A 67 1.03 -0.27 2.52
N ALA A 68 -0.28 -0.40 2.56
CA ALA A 68 -1.12 -0.49 1.38
C ALA A 68 -2.40 0.32 1.59
N ASP A 69 -3.06 0.59 0.49
CA ASP A 69 -4.36 1.25 0.46
C ASP A 69 -5.23 0.56 -0.59
N ASP A 70 -6.52 0.46 -0.32
CA ASP A 70 -7.51 0.06 -1.29
C ASP A 70 -8.72 0.98 -1.23
N SER A 71 -9.21 1.39 -2.39
CA SER A 71 -10.11 2.52 -2.54
C SER A 71 -11.06 2.28 -3.70
N GLY A 72 -12.32 2.69 -3.56
CA GLY A 72 -13.31 2.60 -4.62
C GLY A 72 -14.42 3.64 -4.45
N LEU A 73 -15.48 3.47 -5.24
CA LEU A 73 -16.71 4.22 -5.10
C LEU A 73 -17.77 3.30 -4.51
N GLU A 74 -18.45 3.79 -3.49
CA GLU A 74 -19.61 3.14 -2.89
C GLU A 74 -20.86 3.99 -3.18
N VAL A 75 -21.95 3.34 -3.60
CA VAL A 75 -23.25 3.92 -3.91
C VAL A 75 -24.33 3.20 -3.11
N ASP A 76 -24.87 3.87 -2.09
CA ASP A 76 -25.91 3.33 -1.20
C ASP A 76 -27.09 2.67 -1.94
N ALA A 77 -27.52 3.23 -3.07
CA ALA A 77 -28.64 2.72 -3.86
C ALA A 77 -28.33 1.41 -4.62
N LEU A 78 -27.06 0.99 -4.66
CA LEU A 78 -26.58 -0.23 -5.31
C LEU A 78 -26.09 -1.28 -4.29
N ASP A 79 -26.37 -1.08 -2.99
CA ASP A 79 -25.90 -1.92 -1.88
C ASP A 79 -24.36 -2.09 -1.85
N GLY A 80 -23.66 -1.05 -2.28
CA GLY A 80 -22.22 -1.09 -2.54
C GLY A 80 -21.80 0.24 -3.08
#